data_AF-A0A846YVS7-F1
#
_entry.id   AF-A0A846YVS7-F1
#
_cell.length_a   1.000
_cell.length_b   1.000
_cell.length_c   1.000
_cell.angle_alpha   90.00
_cell.angle_beta   90.00
_cell.angle_gamma   90.00
#
_symmetry.space_group_name_H-M   'P 1'
#
loop_
_entity.id
_entity.type
_entity.pdbx_description
1 polymer ?
#
loop_
_entity_poly.entity_id
_entity_poly.type
_entity_poly.pdbx_seq_one_letter_code
_entity_poly.pdbx_strand_id
1 'polypeptide(L)'
;MSAASGKNGAVTSRFQDPLEDETCRRFVLPALEQADWQEDQIHPQYPMTRGPHPRARRHPQERPLKADYVLSSSDGQPIAVIEAKRSRKDPANGFEQVKRYARLLDVPFAYTTNGHRQVTQWGSAFYVSDTSAGAAVG
;
A
#
# COMPACT_ATOMS: atom_id res chain seq x y z
N MET A 1 -35.90 -37.32 -27.22
CA MET A 1 -36.06 -35.96 -27.80
C MET A 1 -36.05 -34.94 -26.67
N SER A 2 -35.30 -33.87 -26.88
CA SER A 2 -35.28 -32.58 -26.18
C SER A 2 -34.86 -32.51 -24.71
N ALA A 3 -33.62 -32.06 -24.56
CA ALA A 3 -33.11 -31.29 -23.44
C ALA A 3 -33.93 -30.01 -23.19
N ALA A 4 -34.04 -29.62 -21.93
CA ALA A 4 -34.25 -28.22 -21.54
C ALA A 4 -33.03 -27.78 -20.73
N SER A 5 -32.14 -27.10 -21.44
CA SER A 5 -30.99 -26.35 -20.97
C SER A 5 -31.44 -24.96 -20.52
N GLY A 6 -30.80 -24.45 -19.46
CA GLY A 6 -30.72 -23.01 -19.19
C GLY A 6 -31.35 -22.59 -17.86
N LYS A 7 -30.72 -21.76 -17.02
CA LYS A 7 -29.45 -21.05 -17.12
C LYS A 7 -28.97 -20.81 -15.69
N ASN A 8 -27.80 -21.35 -15.33
CA ASN A 8 -27.11 -20.95 -14.10
C ASN A 8 -26.50 -19.57 -14.37
N GLY A 9 -27.28 -18.52 -14.07
CA GLY A 9 -26.75 -17.17 -14.00
C GLY A 9 -25.70 -17.12 -12.90
N ALA A 10 -24.42 -17.11 -13.28
CA ALA A 10 -23.35 -16.78 -12.38
C ALA A 10 -23.62 -15.36 -11.86
N VAL A 11 -24.16 -15.27 -10.65
CA VAL A 11 -24.21 -14.04 -9.88
C VAL A 11 -22.75 -13.69 -9.59
N THR A 12 -22.13 -12.91 -10.48
CA THR A 12 -20.82 -12.30 -10.22
C THR A 12 -21.03 -11.34 -9.06
N SER A 13 -20.73 -11.82 -7.86
CA SER A 13 -20.91 -11.10 -6.62
C SER A 13 -20.08 -9.82 -6.67
N ARG A 14 -20.75 -8.66 -6.60
CA ARG A 14 -20.11 -7.35 -6.41
C ARG A 14 -19.36 -7.22 -5.07
N PHE A 15 -19.28 -8.32 -4.30
CA PHE A 15 -18.58 -8.43 -3.01
C PHE A 15 -17.20 -9.12 -3.11
N GLN A 16 -16.69 -9.45 -4.30
CA GLN A 16 -15.35 -10.02 -4.49
C GLN A 16 -14.31 -8.98 -4.92
N ASP A 17 -14.40 -7.77 -4.35
CA ASP A 17 -13.32 -6.80 -4.45
C ASP A 17 -12.43 -6.93 -3.20
N PRO A 18 -11.14 -7.26 -3.34
CA PRO A 18 -10.24 -7.18 -2.21
C PRO A 18 -10.23 -5.76 -1.67
N LEU A 19 -10.53 -5.63 -0.38
CA LEU A 19 -10.25 -4.40 0.33
C LEU A 19 -8.74 -4.17 0.32
N GLU A 20 -8.33 -2.95 0.64
CA GLU A 20 -6.91 -2.60 0.76
C GLU A 20 -6.20 -3.51 1.77
N ASP A 21 -6.85 -3.78 2.90
CA ASP A 21 -6.39 -4.73 3.93
C ASP A 21 -6.17 -6.16 3.38
N GLU A 22 -7.02 -6.64 2.46
CA GLU A 22 -6.78 -7.93 1.81
C GLU A 22 -5.55 -7.87 0.88
N THR A 23 -5.36 -6.74 0.20
CA THR A 23 -4.16 -6.53 -0.64
C THR A 23 -2.90 -6.53 0.22
N CYS A 24 -2.93 -5.85 1.37
CA CYS A 24 -1.86 -5.83 2.35
C CYS A 24 -1.49 -7.24 2.84
N ARG A 25 -2.47 -8.03 3.27
CA ARG A 25 -2.26 -9.38 3.80
C ARG A 25 -1.80 -10.38 2.75
N ARG A 26 -2.34 -10.31 1.53
CA ARG A 26 -2.06 -11.30 0.49
C ARG A 26 -0.80 -11.03 -0.31
N PHE A 27 -0.38 -9.77 -0.39
CA PHE A 27 0.72 -9.38 -1.28
C PHE A 27 1.80 -8.56 -0.59
N VAL A 28 1.44 -7.54 0.20
CA VAL A 28 2.44 -6.62 0.78
C VAL A 28 3.23 -7.28 1.89
N LEU A 29 2.57 -7.88 2.89
CA LEU A 29 3.26 -8.55 4.00
C LEU A 29 4.16 -9.70 3.52
N PRO A 30 3.70 -10.64 2.66
CA PRO A 30 4.58 -11.68 2.14
C PRO A 30 5.78 -11.14 1.36
N ALA A 31 5.62 -10.05 0.61
CA ALA A 31 6.73 -9.43 -0.11
C ALA A 31 7.75 -8.77 0.83
N LEU A 32 7.31 -8.19 1.94
CA LEU A 32 8.20 -7.65 2.97
C LEU A 32 8.96 -8.79 3.67
N GLU A 33 8.28 -9.87 4.04
CA GLU A 33 8.88 -11.08 4.62
C GLU A 33 9.91 -11.71 3.67
N GLN A 34 9.59 -11.83 2.37
CA GLN A 34 10.51 -12.34 1.35
C GLN A 34 11.73 -11.43 1.12
N ALA A 35 11.61 -10.14 1.44
CA ALA A 35 12.70 -9.18 1.40
C ALA A 35 13.45 -9.07 2.74
N ASP A 36 13.27 -10.05 3.63
CA ASP A 36 13.93 -10.19 4.94
C ASP A 36 13.64 -9.07 5.94
N TRP A 37 12.55 -8.30 5.75
CA TRP A 37 12.08 -7.36 6.77
C TRP A 37 11.57 -8.10 8.00
N GLN A 38 12.06 -7.70 9.17
CA GLN A 38 11.63 -8.28 10.45
C GLN A 38 10.35 -7.61 10.97
N GLU A 39 9.58 -8.31 11.79
CA GLU A 39 8.29 -7.82 12.31
C GLU A 39 8.45 -6.51 13.10
N ASP A 40 9.54 -6.35 13.84
CA ASP A 40 9.87 -5.15 14.61
C ASP A 40 10.28 -3.94 13.73
N GLN A 41 10.64 -4.19 12.48
CA GLN A 41 10.98 -3.18 11.47
C GLN A 41 9.76 -2.74 10.64
N ILE A 42 8.62 -3.44 10.74
CA ILE A 42 7.41 -3.16 9.97
C ILE A 42 6.37 -2.53 10.90
N HIS A 43 6.02 -1.26 10.64
CA HIS A 43 5.04 -0.53 11.45
C HIS A 43 3.73 -0.33 10.68
N PRO A 44 2.73 -1.23 10.86
CA PRO A 44 1.45 -1.13 10.18
C PRO A 44 0.63 0.04 10.71
N GLN A 45 -0.22 0.61 9.86
CA GLN A 45 -1.19 1.62 10.23
C GLN A 45 -0.56 2.83 10.95
N TYR A 46 0.62 3.26 10.48
CA TYR A 46 1.43 4.28 11.15
C TYR A 46 0.76 5.67 11.11
N PRO A 47 0.44 6.26 12.28
CA PRO A 47 -0.20 7.57 12.34
C PRO A 47 0.79 8.68 11.98
N MET A 48 0.41 9.52 11.02
CA MET A 48 1.19 10.70 10.65
C MET A 48 0.71 11.89 11.44
N THR A 49 1.37 12.12 12.57
CA THR A 49 1.11 13.30 13.38
C THR A 49 1.69 14.51 12.64
N ARG A 50 0.82 15.45 12.28
CA ARG A 50 1.25 16.76 11.79
C ARG A 50 2.02 17.43 12.95
N GLY A 51 3.32 17.68 12.78
CA GLY A 51 4.10 18.43 13.78
C GLY A 51 3.41 19.73 14.21
N PRO A 52 3.73 20.32 15.37
CA PRO A 52 2.97 21.42 15.95
C PRO A 52 2.83 22.58 14.97
N HIS A 53 1.66 22.72 14.35
CA HIS A 53 1.36 23.86 13.51
C HIS A 53 0.96 25.05 14.40
N PRO A 54 1.45 26.27 14.13
CA PRO A 54 0.92 27.49 14.73
C PRO A 54 -0.59 27.54 14.45
N ARG A 55 -1.37 27.96 15.45
CA ARG A 55 -2.85 27.95 15.48
C ARG A 55 -3.49 28.65 14.27
N ALA A 56 -3.55 27.98 13.12
CA ALA A 56 -4.42 28.35 12.03
C ALA A 56 -5.81 27.78 12.30
N ARG A 57 -6.83 28.60 12.04
CA ARG A 57 -8.25 28.37 12.36
C ARG A 57 -8.65 26.92 12.05
N ARG A 58 -9.31 26.28 13.02
CA ARG A 58 -9.78 24.88 12.96
C ARG A 58 -10.71 24.70 11.76
N HIS A 59 -10.15 24.25 10.63
CA HIS A 59 -10.94 23.56 9.62
C HIS A 59 -11.51 22.28 10.24
N PRO A 60 -12.68 21.79 9.77
CA PRO A 60 -13.25 20.53 10.23
C PRO A 60 -12.16 19.46 10.22
N GLN A 61 -12.03 18.77 11.33
CA GLN A 61 -10.95 17.84 11.64
C GLN A 61 -10.75 16.85 10.48
N GLU A 62 -9.79 17.16 9.61
CA GLU A 62 -9.36 16.24 8.56
C GLU A 62 -9.01 14.92 9.23
N ARG A 63 -9.48 13.80 8.66
CA ARG A 63 -9.22 12.48 9.24
C ARG A 63 -7.70 12.34 9.45
N PRO A 64 -7.26 11.79 10.60
CA PRO A 64 -5.85 11.60 10.87
C PRO A 64 -5.19 10.89 9.69
N LEU A 65 -4.08 11.45 9.21
CA LEU A 65 -3.29 10.85 8.15
C LEU A 65 -2.64 9.59 8.69
N LYS A 66 -2.72 8.50 7.92
CA LYS A 66 -2.18 7.21 8.31
C LYS A 66 -1.55 6.55 7.09
N ALA A 67 -0.34 6.04 7.24
CA ALA A 67 0.27 5.15 6.24
C ALA A 67 -0.19 3.72 6.51
N ASP A 68 -0.20 2.90 5.45
CA ASP A 68 -0.41 1.47 5.60
C ASP A 68 0.79 0.81 6.28
N TYR A 69 2.01 1.18 5.88
CA TYR A 69 3.24 0.74 6.55
C TYR A 69 4.31 1.83 6.57
N VAL A 70 5.09 1.85 7.64
CA VAL A 70 6.41 2.51 7.71
C VAL A 70 7.44 1.42 8.00
N LEU A 71 8.57 1.46 7.29
CA LEU A 71 9.67 0.54 7.52
C LEU A 71 10.83 1.25 8.19
N SER A 72 11.43 0.62 9.18
CA SER A 72 12.54 1.17 9.97
C SER A 72 13.77 0.27 9.90
N SER A 73 14.95 0.89 9.81
CA SER A 73 16.22 0.16 9.94
C SER A 73 16.33 -0.58 11.28
N SER A 74 17.34 -1.44 11.42
CA SER A 74 17.65 -2.14 12.69
C SER A 74 17.82 -1.21 13.89
N ASP A 75 18.21 0.05 13.64
CA ASP A 75 18.42 1.05 14.69
C ASP A 75 17.12 1.81 15.04
N GLY A 76 15.99 1.39 14.49
CA GLY A 76 14.67 1.97 14.71
C GLY A 76 14.39 3.25 13.93
N GLN A 77 15.32 3.73 13.11
CA GLN A 77 15.14 4.92 12.27
C GLN A 77 14.23 4.58 11.07
N PRO A 78 13.12 5.30 10.85
CA PRO A 78 12.29 5.15 9.66
C PRO A 78 13.09 5.43 8.37
N ILE A 79 12.94 4.54 7.39
CA ILE A 79 13.61 4.68 6.09
C ILE A 79 12.66 4.60 4.89
N ALA A 80 11.45 4.06 5.07
CA ALA A 80 10.48 3.97 3.99
C ALA A 80 9.04 4.12 4.46
N VAL A 81 8.17 4.55 3.54
CA VAL A 81 6.72 4.54 3.71
C VAL A 81 6.04 3.82 2.54
N ILE A 82 5.00 3.04 2.84
CA ILE A 82 4.23 2.28 1.87
C ILE A 82 2.75 2.69 1.96
N GLU A 83 2.16 2.99 0.80
CA GLU A 83 0.72 3.10 0.60
C GLU A 83 0.25 1.94 -0.28
N ALA A 84 -0.65 1.13 0.25
CA ALA A 84 -1.32 0.08 -0.49
C ALA A 84 -2.60 0.63 -1.13
N LYS A 85 -2.93 0.15 -2.33
CA LYS A 85 -4.26 0.31 -2.94
C LYS A 85 -4.89 -1.05 -3.09
N ARG A 86 -6.22 -1.07 -3.23
CA ARG A 86 -6.95 -2.27 -3.69
C ARG A 86 -6.31 -2.83 -4.95
N SER A 87 -6.18 -4.15 -5.06
CA SER A 87 -5.49 -4.83 -6.17
C SER A 87 -5.89 -4.39 -7.58
N ARG A 88 -7.16 -4.05 -7.79
CA ARG A 88 -7.68 -3.57 -9.09
C ARG A 88 -7.43 -2.09 -9.40
N LYS A 89 -6.92 -1.32 -8.45
CA LYS A 89 -6.63 0.11 -8.63
C LYS A 89 -5.21 0.28 -9.12
N ASP A 90 -4.99 1.31 -9.94
CA ASP A 90 -3.63 1.67 -10.34
C ASP A 90 -2.89 2.25 -9.11
N PRO A 91 -1.72 1.69 -8.72
CA PRO A 91 -0.92 2.20 -7.61
C PRO A 91 -0.49 3.66 -7.81
N ALA A 92 -0.35 4.14 -9.04
CA ALA A 92 -0.01 5.53 -9.34
C ALA A 92 -1.01 6.55 -8.76
N ASN A 93 -2.26 6.14 -8.50
CA ASN A 93 -3.25 6.99 -7.82
C ASN A 93 -2.84 7.36 -6.38
N GLY A 94 -1.96 6.59 -5.75
CA GLY A 94 -1.41 6.88 -4.42
C GLY A 94 -0.15 7.74 -4.44
N PHE A 95 0.39 8.10 -5.61
CA PHE A 95 1.75 8.63 -5.72
C PHE A 95 1.93 9.99 -5.03
N GLU A 96 1.01 10.94 -5.25
CA GLU A 96 1.07 12.24 -4.58
C GLU A 96 0.85 12.15 -3.07
N GLN A 97 0.06 11.17 -2.63
CA GLN A 97 -0.15 10.89 -1.21
C GLN A 97 1.12 10.35 -0.56
N VAL A 98 1.75 9.31 -1.15
CA VAL A 98 2.98 8.73 -0.58
C VAL A 98 4.15 9.72 -0.62
N LYS A 99 4.21 10.60 -1.64
CA LYS A 99 5.16 11.72 -1.68
C LYS A 99 5.05 12.64 -0.49
N ARG A 100 3.81 13.02 -0.17
CA ARG A 100 3.52 13.85 0.99
C ARG A 100 3.92 13.13 2.27
N TYR A 101 3.66 11.84 2.35
CA TYR A 101 4.00 11.02 3.50
C TYR A 101 5.51 10.90 3.72
N ALA A 102 6.27 10.65 2.66
CA ALA A 102 7.73 10.60 2.75
C ALA A 102 8.34 11.90 3.25
N ARG A 103 7.81 13.04 2.80
CA ARG A 103 8.23 14.37 3.30
C ARG A 103 7.86 14.62 4.76
N LEU A 104 6.70 14.14 5.21
CA LEU A 104 6.26 14.31 6.60
C LEU A 104 7.08 13.44 7.56
N LEU A 105 7.49 12.26 7.12
CA LEU A 105 8.31 11.32 7.90
C LEU A 105 9.81 11.54 7.72
N ASP A 106 10.22 12.42 6.80
CA ASP A 106 11.61 12.64 6.40
C ASP A 106 12.34 11.34 6.02
N VAL A 107 11.69 10.51 5.20
CA VAL A 107 12.22 9.21 4.78
C VAL A 107 12.70 9.24 3.32
N PRO A 108 13.78 8.51 2.99
CA PRO A 108 14.36 8.50 1.65
C PRO A 108 13.52 7.74 0.61
N PHE A 109 12.69 6.77 1.04
CA PHE A 109 11.95 5.90 0.12
C PHE A 109 10.43 5.98 0.31
N ALA A 110 9.71 6.01 -0.81
CA ALA A 110 8.25 5.97 -0.86
C ALA A 110 7.78 4.92 -1.85
N TYR A 111 6.82 4.09 -1.45
CA TYR A 111 6.26 3.01 -2.26
C TYR A 111 4.74 3.13 -2.35
N THR A 112 4.19 2.96 -3.55
CA THR A 112 2.77 2.66 -3.74
C THR A 112 2.62 1.31 -4.41
N THR A 113 1.73 0.46 -3.92
CA THR A 113 1.54 -0.88 -4.51
C THR A 113 0.08 -1.29 -4.51
N ASN A 114 -0.30 -2.11 -5.47
CA ASN A 114 -1.58 -2.83 -5.47
C ASN A 114 -1.37 -4.35 -5.35
N GLY A 115 -0.17 -4.79 -4.98
CA GLY A 115 0.22 -6.20 -4.89
C GLY A 115 0.68 -6.83 -6.21
N HIS A 116 0.35 -6.24 -7.35
CA HIS A 116 0.81 -6.71 -8.68
C HIS A 116 1.80 -5.76 -9.33
N ARG A 117 1.66 -4.46 -9.10
CA ARG A 117 2.55 -3.43 -9.60
C ARG A 117 2.91 -2.53 -8.44
N GLN A 118 4.12 -1.99 -8.49
CA GLN A 118 4.58 -0.99 -7.55
C GLN A 118 5.18 0.21 -8.26
N VAL A 119 5.01 1.37 -7.64
CA VAL A 119 5.74 2.59 -7.96
C VAL A 119 6.61 2.93 -6.78
N THR A 120 7.91 3.09 -7.01
CA THR A 120 8.89 3.47 -6.01
C THR A 120 9.40 4.87 -6.34
N GLN A 121 9.59 5.69 -5.31
CA GLN A 121 10.29 6.96 -5.42
C GLN A 121 11.53 6.97 -4.53
N TRP A 122 12.61 7.51 -5.08
CA TRP A 122 13.82 7.85 -4.35
C TRP A 122 14.35 9.20 -4.83
N GLY A 123 14.47 10.16 -3.92
CA GLY A 123 14.80 11.54 -4.27
C GLY A 123 13.78 12.13 -5.27
N SER A 124 14.26 12.61 -6.42
CA SER A 124 13.44 13.12 -7.52
C SER A 124 13.06 12.07 -8.57
N ALA A 125 13.60 10.84 -8.47
CA ALA A 125 13.36 9.76 -9.43
C ALA A 125 12.18 8.87 -8.99
N PHE A 126 11.48 8.29 -9.97
CA PHE A 126 10.47 7.26 -9.72
C PHE A 126 10.63 6.09 -10.69
N TYR A 127 10.26 4.90 -10.22
CA TYR A 127 10.38 3.64 -10.93
C TYR A 127 9.05 2.91 -10.84
N VAL A 128 8.65 2.26 -11.93
CA VAL A 128 7.47 1.39 -11.97
C VAL A 128 7.96 -0.02 -12.24
N SER A 129 7.55 -0.98 -11.40
CA SER A 129 7.85 -2.39 -11.63
C SER A 129 6.60 -3.24 -11.52
N ASP A 130 6.61 -4.35 -12.24
CA ASP A 130 5.60 -5.40 -12.13
C ASP A 130 6.12 -6.47 -11.16
N THR A 131 5.32 -6.80 -10.17
CA THR A 131 5.58 -7.79 -9.11
C THR A 131 5.14 -9.19 -9.56
N SER A 132 4.59 -9.37 -10.77
CA SER A 132 4.21 -10.67 -11.32
C SER A 132 5.37 -11.65 -11.60
N ALA A 133 6.61 -11.27 -11.30
CA ALA A 133 7.78 -12.16 -11.34
C ALA A 133 8.24 -12.48 -9.90
N GLY A 134 7.67 -13.55 -9.33
CA GLY A 134 8.08 -14.09 -8.02
C GLY A 134 7.54 -15.48 -7.69
N ALA A 135 6.57 -16.01 -8.44
CA ALA A 135 6.10 -17.39 -8.32
C ALA A 135 6.80 -18.31 -9.34
N ALA A 136 8.11 -18.44 -9.23
CA ALA A 136 8.85 -19.54 -9.86
C ALA A 136 10.13 -19.79 -9.03
N VAL A 137 10.01 -20.62 -8.01
CA VAL A 137 11.13 -21.27 -7.34
C VAL A 137 10.69 -22.69 -6.97
N GLY A 138 11.39 -23.68 -7.54
CA GLY A 138 11.42 -25.08 -7.10
C GLY A 138 10.39 -26.00 -7.72
#